data_AF-A0A8J7VQ12-F1
#
_entry.id   AF-A0A8J7VQ12-F1
#
_cell.length_a   1.000
_cell.length_b   1.000
_cell.length_c   1.000
_cell.angle_alpha   90.00
_cell.angle_beta   90.00
_cell.angle_gamma   90.00
#
_symmetry.space_group_name_H-M   'P 1'
#
loop_
_entity.id
_entity.type
_entity.pdbx_description
1 polymer ?
#
loop_
_entity_poly.entity_id
_entity_poly.type
_entity_poly.pdbx_seq_one_letter_code
_entity_poly.pdbx_strand_id
1 'polypeptide(L)'
;WRCLEGAAWSAEPAVQFSVWRKLGSIEAPWAAEARAGMDLLPQAQVWADAPAPVQHLDSNGAILAQGDTVVLIKDLVVKGANFTAKRGTAVRAISLVADNGAQIEGRVEGQRIVILTEFVRRK
;
A
#
# COMPACT_ATOMS: atom_id res chain seq x y z
N TRP A 1 -29.17 -0.78 -1.71
CA TRP A 1 -28.83 0.66 -1.70
C TRP A 1 -29.31 1.35 -0.42
N ARG A 2 -30.61 1.32 -0.06
CA ARG A 2 -31.15 1.88 1.21
C ARG A 2 -30.58 1.31 2.53
N CYS A 3 -29.96 0.13 2.50
CA CYS A 3 -29.33 -0.46 3.69
C CYS A 3 -28.07 0.28 4.15
N LEU A 4 -27.36 0.94 3.24
CA LEU A 4 -26.16 1.72 3.58
C LEU A 4 -26.52 3.04 4.27
N GLU A 5 -27.62 3.69 3.85
CA GLU A 5 -28.11 4.92 4.47
C GLU A 5 -28.53 4.71 5.94
N GLY A 6 -29.21 3.60 6.24
CA GLY A 6 -29.55 3.25 7.63
C GLY A 6 -28.35 2.84 8.47
N ALA A 7 -27.39 2.12 7.89
CA ALA A 7 -26.19 1.66 8.59
C ALA A 7 -25.16 2.78 8.84
N ALA A 8 -25.24 3.89 8.09
CA ALA A 8 -24.39 5.08 8.28
C ALA A 8 -24.56 5.74 9.67
N TRP A 9 -25.71 5.52 10.31
CA TRP A 9 -26.06 6.07 11.63
C TRP A 9 -26.00 5.01 12.74
N SER A 10 -25.28 3.91 12.50
CA SER A 10 -25.10 2.86 13.51
C SER A 10 -24.30 3.39 14.71
N ALA A 11 -24.73 3.00 15.92
CA ALA A 11 -23.97 3.26 17.15
C ALA A 11 -22.68 2.43 17.26
N GLU A 12 -22.50 1.44 16.39
CA GLU A 12 -21.29 0.60 16.32
C GLU A 12 -20.23 1.24 15.40
N PRO A 13 -19.08 1.70 15.93
CA PRO A 13 -18.07 2.39 15.13
C PRO A 13 -17.56 1.58 13.94
N ALA A 14 -17.43 0.25 14.10
CA ALA A 14 -16.94 -0.64 13.05
C ALA A 14 -17.90 -0.72 11.85
N VAL A 15 -19.21 -0.70 12.11
CA VAL A 15 -20.25 -0.67 11.07
C VAL A 15 -20.22 0.66 10.35
N GLN A 16 -20.18 1.76 11.11
CA GLN A 16 -20.13 3.11 10.57
C GLN A 16 -18.91 3.33 9.65
N PHE A 17 -17.72 2.92 10.11
CA PHE A 17 -16.49 3.00 9.31
C PHE A 17 -16.55 2.14 8.05
N SER A 18 -17.14 0.94 8.12
CA SER A 18 -17.30 0.06 6.96
C SER A 18 -18.21 0.68 5.89
N VAL A 19 -19.30 1.34 6.31
CA VAL A 19 -20.19 2.09 5.41
C VAL A 19 -19.46 3.28 4.80
N TRP A 20 -18.78 4.09 5.61
CA TRP A 20 -18.00 5.24 5.16
C TRP A 20 -16.95 4.85 4.11
N ARG A 21 -16.20 3.77 4.35
CA ARG A 21 -15.21 3.23 3.42
C ARG A 21 -15.85 2.74 2.13
N LYS A 22 -17.01 2.07 2.21
CA LYS A 22 -17.73 1.56 1.04
C LYS A 22 -18.31 2.68 0.18
N LEU A 23 -18.84 3.75 0.80
CA LEU A 23 -19.30 4.94 0.08
C LEU A 23 -18.15 5.62 -0.65
N GLY A 24 -16.96 5.67 -0.03
CA GLY A 24 -15.75 6.23 -0.64
C GLY A 24 -15.24 5.47 -1.87
N SER A 25 -15.63 4.21 -2.07
CA SER A 25 -15.26 3.41 -3.26
C SER A 25 -16.27 3.51 -4.40
N ILE A 26 -17.36 4.27 -4.25
CA ILE A 26 -18.43 4.39 -5.24
C ILE A 26 -18.29 5.74 -5.94
N GLU A 27 -18.02 5.71 -7.25
CA GLU A 27 -17.91 6.91 -8.08
C GLU A 27 -19.29 7.44 -8.50
N ALA A 28 -20.07 7.95 -7.52
CA ALA A 28 -21.38 8.54 -7.78
C ALA A 28 -21.65 9.75 -6.86
N PRO A 29 -22.32 10.81 -7.34
CA PRO A 29 -22.59 12.02 -6.55
C PRO A 29 -23.31 11.74 -5.22
N TRP A 30 -24.35 10.91 -5.25
CA TRP A 30 -25.12 10.55 -4.05
C TRP A 30 -24.27 9.86 -2.97
N ALA A 31 -23.24 9.09 -3.37
CA ALA A 31 -22.38 8.39 -2.43
C ALA A 31 -21.39 9.34 -1.74
N ALA A 32 -20.90 10.34 -2.49
CA ALA A 32 -20.07 11.41 -1.95
C ALA A 32 -20.86 12.29 -0.97
N GLU A 33 -22.08 12.67 -1.33
CA GLU A 33 -23.00 13.44 -0.47
C GLU A 33 -23.34 12.68 0.82
N ALA A 34 -23.75 11.41 0.69
CA ALA A 34 -24.06 10.57 1.85
C ALA A 34 -22.86 10.40 2.78
N ARG A 35 -21.65 10.19 2.23
CA ARG A 35 -20.41 10.07 3.03
C ARG A 35 -20.05 11.37 3.74
N ALA A 36 -20.24 12.52 3.08
CA ALA A 36 -19.93 13.83 3.64
C ALA A 36 -20.90 14.24 4.76
N GLY A 37 -22.15 13.76 4.71
CA GLY A 37 -23.14 14.01 5.75
C GLY A 37 -23.02 13.11 6.99
N MET A 38 -22.10 12.13 7.02
CA MET A 38 -21.92 11.24 8.17
C MET A 38 -21.16 11.94 9.29
N ASP A 39 -21.78 12.12 10.46
CA ASP A 39 -21.08 12.44 11.69
C ASP A 39 -20.47 11.15 12.28
N LEU A 40 -19.17 10.96 12.09
CA LEU A 40 -18.46 9.78 12.57
C LEU A 40 -18.30 9.80 14.10
N LEU A 41 -18.51 8.64 14.70
CA LEU A 41 -18.14 8.39 16.10
C LEU A 41 -16.63 8.61 16.28
N PRO A 42 -16.15 9.07 17.45
CA PRO A 42 -14.73 9.40 17.64
C PRO A 42 -13.77 8.27 17.25
N GLN A 43 -14.13 7.02 17.54
CA GLN A 43 -13.33 5.86 17.15
C GLN A 43 -13.31 5.62 15.63
N ALA A 44 -14.44 5.82 14.95
CA ALA A 44 -14.51 5.71 13.50
C ALA A 44 -13.75 6.85 12.80
N GLN A 45 -13.77 8.06 13.38
CA GLN A 45 -12.99 9.21 12.91
C GLN A 45 -11.49 8.91 12.94
N VAL A 46 -10.97 8.35 14.04
CA VAL A 46 -9.55 7.93 14.16
C VAL A 46 -9.16 6.94 13.05
N TRP A 47 -10.03 6.00 12.68
CA TRP A 47 -9.76 5.08 11.57
C TRP A 47 -9.86 5.72 10.20
N ALA A 48 -10.76 6.71 10.03
CA ALA A 48 -10.91 7.46 8.80
C ALA A 48 -9.71 8.38 8.52
N ASP A 49 -9.13 8.95 9.58
CA ASP A 49 -7.95 9.82 9.51
C ASP A 49 -6.64 9.03 9.42
N ALA A 50 -6.68 7.71 9.62
CA ALA A 50 -5.50 6.86 9.47
C ALA A 50 -4.98 6.94 8.02
N PRO A 51 -3.66 7.10 7.82
CA PRO A 51 -3.10 7.15 6.48
C PRO A 51 -3.40 5.83 5.74
N ALA A 52 -3.71 5.95 4.45
CA ALA A 52 -3.92 4.79 3.61
C ALA A 52 -2.68 3.87 3.67
N PRO A 53 -2.87 2.53 3.74
CA PRO A 53 -1.74 1.62 3.80
C PRO A 53 -0.87 1.80 2.55
N VAL A 54 0.41 2.03 2.78
CA VAL A 54 1.41 2.18 1.73
C VAL A 54 1.57 0.85 0.98
N GLN A 55 1.05 0.81 -0.24
CA GLN A 55 1.13 -0.37 -1.09
C GLN A 55 2.44 -0.37 -1.88
N HIS A 56 3.13 -1.49 -1.82
CA HIS A 56 4.36 -1.72 -2.57
C HIS A 56 4.03 -2.59 -3.77
N LEU A 57 4.15 -2.01 -4.96
CA LEU A 57 3.83 -2.68 -6.22
C LEU A 57 5.11 -2.81 -7.05
N ASP A 58 5.33 -3.99 -7.61
CA ASP A 58 6.42 -4.22 -8.56
C ASP A 58 6.16 -3.54 -9.91
N SER A 59 7.09 -3.68 -10.86
CA SER A 59 6.97 -3.07 -12.20
C SER A 59 5.74 -3.51 -13.00
N ASN A 60 5.13 -4.64 -12.63
CA ASN A 60 3.96 -5.23 -13.28
C ASN A 60 2.67 -5.00 -12.48
N GLY A 61 2.72 -4.24 -11.40
CA GLY A 61 1.57 -3.99 -10.51
C GLY A 61 1.27 -5.12 -9.53
N ALA A 62 2.18 -6.09 -9.36
CA ALA A 62 2.01 -7.14 -8.36
C ALA A 62 2.34 -6.62 -6.95
N ILE A 63 1.48 -6.90 -5.98
CA ILE A 63 1.71 -6.55 -4.57
C ILE A 63 2.90 -7.34 -4.04
N LEU A 64 3.83 -6.61 -3.43
CA LEU A 64 4.99 -7.13 -2.72
C LEU A 64 4.69 -7.29 -1.23
N ALA A 65 5.15 -8.39 -0.65
CA ALA A 65 5.02 -8.67 0.77
C ALA A 65 6.37 -8.72 1.48
N GLN A 66 6.34 -8.57 2.80
CA GLN A 66 7.51 -8.75 3.66
C GLN A 66 8.10 -10.15 3.46
N GLY A 67 9.40 -10.24 3.20
CA GLY A 67 10.12 -11.50 3.02
C GLY A 67 10.08 -12.07 1.60
N ASP A 68 9.41 -11.41 0.65
CA ASP A 68 9.37 -11.86 -0.74
C ASP A 68 10.77 -11.91 -1.39
N THR A 69 10.87 -12.63 -2.50
CA THR A 69 12.03 -12.57 -3.40
C THR A 69 11.63 -11.89 -4.70
N VAL A 70 12.39 -10.88 -5.09
CA VAL A 70 12.18 -10.12 -6.32
C VAL A 70 13.40 -10.23 -7.23
N VAL A 71 13.24 -9.88 -8.48
CA VAL A 71 14.28 -9.93 -9.51
C VAL A 71 14.44 -8.56 -10.14
N LEU A 72 15.68 -8.10 -10.29
CA LEU A 72 15.97 -6.84 -10.98
C LEU A 72 15.64 -6.92 -12.47
N ILE A 73 14.90 -5.95 -12.98
CA ILE A 73 14.58 -5.86 -14.42
C ILE A 73 15.57 -5.00 -15.20
N LYS A 74 16.46 -4.27 -14.51
CA LYS A 74 17.50 -3.39 -15.07
C LYS A 74 18.80 -3.53 -14.27
N ASP A 75 19.91 -3.12 -14.88
CA ASP A 75 21.19 -2.96 -14.20
C ASP A 75 21.14 -1.71 -13.30
N LEU A 76 21.47 -1.85 -12.03
CA LEU A 76 21.48 -0.75 -11.06
C LEU A 76 22.87 -0.60 -10.45
N VAL A 77 23.42 0.61 -10.52
CA VAL A 77 24.64 0.97 -9.79
C VAL A 77 24.24 1.24 -8.34
N VAL A 78 24.79 0.45 -7.42
CA VAL A 78 24.45 0.56 -6.00
C VAL A 78 25.24 1.72 -5.39
N LYS A 79 24.53 2.74 -4.93
CA LYS A 79 25.16 3.87 -4.24
C LYS A 79 25.79 3.37 -2.92
N GLY A 80 27.06 3.69 -2.71
CA GLY A 80 27.80 3.27 -1.51
C GLY A 80 28.43 1.87 -1.59
N ALA A 81 28.25 1.15 -2.70
CA ALA A 81 28.93 -0.10 -2.97
C ALA A 81 29.72 0.00 -4.28
N ASN A 82 30.89 -0.64 -4.36
CA ASN A 82 31.73 -0.65 -5.56
C ASN A 82 31.29 -1.72 -6.57
N PHE A 83 29.99 -2.03 -6.65
CA PHE A 83 29.45 -3.01 -7.59
C PHE A 83 28.14 -2.56 -8.23
N THR A 84 27.83 -3.16 -9.37
CA THR A 84 26.59 -2.95 -10.12
C THR A 84 25.75 -4.21 -10.01
N ALA A 85 24.55 -4.10 -9.46
CA ALA A 85 23.59 -5.19 -9.44
C ALA A 85 23.01 -5.39 -10.85
N LYS A 86 23.33 -6.52 -11.47
CA LYS A 86 22.92 -6.81 -12.85
C LYS A 86 21.45 -7.19 -12.96
N ARG A 87 20.83 -6.91 -14.11
CA ARG A 87 19.52 -7.42 -14.47
C ARG A 87 19.49 -8.94 -14.28
N GLY A 88 18.40 -9.44 -13.71
CA GLY A 88 18.23 -10.86 -13.38
C GLY A 88 18.77 -11.25 -12.00
N THR A 89 19.49 -10.37 -11.31
CA THR A 89 19.92 -10.63 -9.93
C THR A 89 18.69 -10.75 -9.02
N ALA A 90 18.66 -11.82 -8.23
CA ALA A 90 17.61 -12.06 -7.26
C ALA A 90 17.91 -11.34 -5.94
N VAL A 91 16.95 -10.55 -5.47
CA VAL A 91 16.99 -9.88 -4.17
C VAL A 91 16.04 -10.64 -3.25
N ARG A 92 16.60 -11.33 -2.26
CA ARG A 92 15.85 -12.22 -1.36
C ARG A 92 15.52 -11.51 -0.06
N ALA A 93 14.44 -11.95 0.58
CA ALA A 93 14.01 -11.48 1.90
C ALA A 93 13.85 -9.95 1.94
N ILE A 94 13.06 -9.41 1.01
CA ILE A 94 12.82 -7.96 0.95
C ILE A 94 12.05 -7.48 2.19
N SER A 95 12.30 -6.24 2.59
CA SER A 95 11.56 -5.53 3.62
C SER A 95 10.86 -4.33 3.00
N LEU A 96 9.60 -4.12 3.37
CA LEU A 96 8.80 -3.01 2.87
C LEU A 96 9.12 -1.73 3.67
N VAL A 97 9.19 -0.59 3.00
CA VAL A 97 9.43 0.71 3.65
C VAL A 97 8.09 1.30 4.06
N ALA A 98 7.85 1.41 5.37
CA ALA A 98 6.55 1.80 5.92
C ALA A 98 6.00 3.11 5.33
N ASP A 99 6.89 4.07 5.05
CA ASP A 99 6.52 5.43 4.64
C ASP A 99 6.60 5.65 3.13
N ASN A 100 7.09 4.67 2.34
CA ASN A 100 7.33 4.86 0.91
C ASN A 100 7.12 3.59 0.07
N GLY A 101 5.98 3.51 -0.60
CA GLY A 101 5.59 2.34 -1.40
C GLY A 101 6.40 2.16 -2.67
N ALA A 102 7.15 3.18 -3.09
CA ALA A 102 8.06 3.11 -4.22
C ALA A 102 9.43 2.55 -3.82
N GLN A 103 9.70 2.29 -2.54
CA GLN A 103 10.98 1.80 -2.06
C GLN A 103 10.85 0.48 -1.30
N ILE A 104 11.79 -0.41 -1.55
CA ILE A 104 11.97 -1.64 -0.77
C ILE A 104 13.43 -1.79 -0.41
N GLU A 105 13.67 -2.50 0.69
CA GLU A 105 15.01 -2.88 1.10
C GLU A 105 15.22 -4.37 0.83
N GLY A 106 16.43 -4.75 0.47
CA GLY A 106 16.77 -6.15 0.32
C GLY A 106 18.26 -6.38 0.43
N ARG A 107 18.67 -7.64 0.25
CA ARG A 107 20.09 -8.02 0.26
C ARG A 107 20.54 -8.54 -1.10
N VAL A 108 21.68 -8.01 -1.56
CA VAL A 108 22.42 -8.50 -2.72
C VAL A 108 23.87 -8.69 -2.28
N GLU A 109 24.43 -9.87 -2.52
CA GLU A 109 25.81 -10.22 -2.13
C GLU A 109 26.14 -9.92 -0.65
N GLY A 110 25.15 -10.10 0.24
CA GLY A 110 25.30 -9.87 1.68
C GLY A 110 25.18 -8.40 2.11
N GLN A 111 25.13 -7.45 1.18
CA GLN A 111 24.94 -6.02 1.47
C GLN A 111 23.46 -5.64 1.42
N ARG A 112 23.03 -4.78 2.36
CA ARG A 112 21.67 -4.21 2.37
C ARG A 112 21.62 -3.03 1.41
N ILE A 113 20.66 -3.04 0.51
CA ILE A 113 20.45 -1.99 -0.50
C ILE A 113 18.98 -1.54 -0.50
N VAL A 114 18.76 -0.28 -0.85
CA VAL A 114 17.43 0.29 -1.10
C VAL A 114 17.20 0.33 -2.60
N ILE A 115 16.04 -0.15 -3.06
CA ILE A 115 15.70 -0.31 -4.47
C ILE A 115 14.32 0.29 -4.71
N LEU A 116 14.14 0.94 -5.86
CA LEU A 116 12.81 1.38 -6.28
C LEU A 116 11.99 0.20 -6.79
N THR A 117 10.71 0.13 -6.41
CA THR A 117 9.84 -1.00 -6.76
C THR A 117 9.55 -1.10 -8.26
N GLU A 118 9.66 0.02 -9.00
CA GLU A 118 9.55 0.05 -10.46
C GLU A 118 10.67 -0.74 -11.19
N PHE A 119 11.79 -1.03 -10.52
CA PHE A 119 12.93 -1.76 -11.10
C PHE A 119 13.02 -3.22 -10.67
N VAL A 120 11.98 -3.71 -9.99
CA VAL A 120 11.89 -5.10 -9.57
C VAL A 120 10.64 -5.74 -10.14
N ARG A 121 10.72 -7.06 -10.32
CA ARG A 121 9.59 -7.92 -10.59
C ARG A 121 9.53 -9.00 -9.52
N ARG A 122 8.36 -9.29 -9.00
CA ARG A 122 8.15 -10.43 -8.10
C ARG A 122 8.58 -11.73 -8.82
N LYS A 123 9.35 -12.57 -8.13
CA LYS A 123 9.84 -13.83 -8.70
C LYS A 123 8.71 -14.85 -8.81
#